data_AF-A0A6L4ZKD8-F1
#
_entry.id   AF-A0A6L4ZKD8-F1
#
_cell.length_a   1.000
_cell.length_b   1.000
_cell.length_c   1.000
_cell.angle_alpha   90.00
_cell.angle_beta   90.00
_cell.angle_gamma   90.00
#
_symmetry.space_group_name_H-M   'P 1'
#
loop_
_entity.id
_entity.type
_entity.pdbx_description
1 polymer ?
#
loop_
_entity_poly.entity_id
_entity_poly.type
_entity_poly.pdbx_seq_one_letter_code
_entity_poly.pdbx_strand_id
1 'polypeptide(L)'
;MAPMEKTYYLITWRLSFFELLKASNSLSVAEMDDAQLERLLVAVTQGGFGQDVSPDDTIQVRERFLEYACQEYDVDLPRTVETFDEYFELVEPDYFVDLDEEL
;
A
#
# COMPACT_ATOMS: atom_id res chain seq x y z
N MET A 1 -26.59 -11.98 -0.34
CA MET A 1 -25.54 -11.49 -1.26
C MET A 1 -24.36 -12.42 -1.06
N ALA A 2 -23.75 -12.94 -2.13
CA ALA A 2 -22.49 -13.67 -1.97
C ALA A 2 -21.45 -12.68 -1.41
N PRO A 3 -20.58 -13.10 -0.47
CA PRO A 3 -19.45 -12.27 -0.08
C PRO A 3 -18.65 -11.96 -1.35
N MET A 4 -18.37 -10.68 -1.60
CA MET A 4 -17.47 -10.31 -2.69
C MET A 4 -16.08 -10.83 -2.34
N GLU A 5 -15.43 -11.52 -3.28
CA GLU A 5 -14.07 -12.02 -3.09
C GLU A 5 -13.13 -10.84 -2.80
N LYS A 6 -12.40 -10.93 -1.69
CA LYS A 6 -11.37 -9.96 -1.30
C LYS A 6 -10.00 -10.58 -1.52
N THR A 7 -9.12 -9.83 -2.16
CA THR A 7 -7.70 -10.18 -2.25
C THR A 7 -6.92 -9.32 -1.27
N TYR A 8 -6.01 -9.93 -0.54
CA TYR A 8 -5.19 -9.26 0.46
C TYR A 8 -3.77 -9.08 -0.07
N TYR A 9 -3.17 -7.94 0.26
CA TYR A 9 -1.77 -7.66 -0.05
C TYR A 9 -1.09 -7.06 1.16
N LEU A 10 0.20 -7.34 1.31
CA LEU A 10 1.04 -6.75 2.33
C LEU A 10 1.94 -5.69 1.69
N ILE A 11 1.88 -4.47 2.20
CA ILE A 11 2.72 -3.36 1.76
C ILE A 11 3.75 -3.06 2.84
N THR A 12 5.02 -3.02 2.44
CA THR A 12 6.13 -2.66 3.33
C THR A 12 6.79 -1.39 2.83
N TRP A 13 7.03 -0.43 3.73
CA TRP A 13 7.75 0.80 3.40
C TRP A 13 9.24 0.51 3.24
N ARG A 14 9.87 1.14 2.25
CA ARG A 14 11.32 1.12 2.05
C ARG A 14 11.97 2.33 2.71
N LEU A 15 13.24 2.18 3.08
CA LEU A 15 14.05 3.25 3.67
C LEU A 15 14.05 4.53 2.83
N SER A 16 14.08 4.38 1.50
CA SER A 16 14.01 5.48 0.52
C SER A 16 12.79 6.40 0.72
N PHE A 17 11.66 5.87 1.15
CA PHE A 17 10.46 6.69 1.37
C PHE A 17 10.61 7.56 2.60
N PHE A 18 11.20 7.03 3.67
CA PHE A 18 11.48 7.83 4.86
C PHE A 18 12.52 8.92 4.61
N GLU A 19 13.52 8.62 3.77
CA GLU A 19 14.48 9.63 3.31
C GLU A 19 13.79 10.76 2.54
N LEU A 20 12.80 10.44 1.69
CA LEU A 20 11.95 11.41 1.00
C LEU A 20 11.18 12.28 2.00
N LEU A 21 10.46 11.67 2.97
CA LEU A 21 9.66 12.39 3.96
C LEU A 21 10.50 13.32 4.85
N LYS A 22 11.74 12.91 5.14
CA LYS A 22 12.70 13.73 5.86
C LYS A 22 13.18 14.91 5.02
N ALA A 23 13.41 14.71 3.72
CA ALA A 23 13.80 15.77 2.80
C ALA A 23 12.67 16.77 2.53
N SER A 24 11.42 16.32 2.50
CA SER A 24 10.24 17.18 2.34
C SER A 24 9.87 17.94 3.61
N ASN A 25 10.57 17.70 4.73
CA ASN A 25 10.27 18.28 6.04
C ASN A 25 8.85 17.90 6.54
N SER A 26 8.30 16.79 6.02
CA SER A 26 7.01 16.22 6.38
C SER A 26 7.11 15.27 7.59
N LEU A 27 8.30 14.76 7.91
CA LEU A 27 8.58 14.01 9.14
C LEU A 27 9.67 14.66 10.00
N SER A 28 9.42 14.74 11.31
CA SER A 28 10.44 15.07 12.30
C SER A 28 11.37 13.88 12.54
N VAL A 29 12.69 14.10 12.49
CA VAL A 29 13.74 13.07 12.72
C VAL A 29 13.60 12.37 14.08
N ALA A 30 12.88 12.97 15.04
CA ALA A 30 12.64 12.40 16.37
C ALA A 30 11.56 11.31 16.40
N GLU A 31 10.78 11.13 15.32
CA GLU A 31 9.70 10.14 15.25
C GLU A 31 10.08 8.87 14.46
N MET A 32 11.25 8.87 13.82
CA MET A 32 11.81 7.73 13.11
C MET A 32 12.52 6.79 14.10
N ASP A 33 11.77 6.12 14.97
CA ASP A 33 12.31 4.99 15.74
C ASP A 33 12.54 3.80 14.78
N ASP A 34 13.55 2.97 15.05
CA ASP A 34 13.98 1.80 14.25
C ASP A 34 12.83 0.77 14.01
N ALA A 35 11.69 0.98 14.70
CA ALA A 35 10.46 0.19 14.66
C ALA A 35 9.54 0.45 13.44
N GLN A 36 9.77 1.46 12.61
CA GLN A 36 8.81 1.88 11.57
C GLN A 36 8.98 1.24 10.18
N LEU A 37 9.59 0.06 10.06
CA LEU A 37 9.31 -0.83 8.92
C LEU A 37 7.92 -1.47 9.12
N GLU A 38 6.90 -0.63 9.27
CA GLU A 38 5.53 -1.08 9.42
C GLU A 38 5.14 -1.86 8.17
N ARG A 39 4.29 -2.88 8.37
CA ARG A 39 3.72 -3.63 7.27
C ARG A 39 2.23 -3.42 7.31
N LEU A 40 1.67 -2.95 6.21
CA LEU A 40 0.25 -2.68 6.09
C LEU A 40 -0.41 -3.80 5.32
N LEU A 41 -1.38 -4.45 5.94
CA LEU A 41 -2.29 -5.34 5.22
C LEU A 41 -3.37 -4.49 4.55
N VAL A 42 -3.46 -4.57 3.23
CA VAL A 42 -4.50 -3.93 2.43
C VAL A 42 -5.41 -4.98 1.81
N ALA A 43 -6.70 -4.68 1.73
CA ALA A 43 -7.69 -5.55 1.11
C ALA A 43 -8.33 -4.86 -0.08
N VAL A 44 -8.40 -5.58 -1.20
CA VAL A 44 -9.04 -5.15 -2.43
C VAL A 44 -10.28 -6.01 -2.68
N THR A 45 -11.42 -5.37 -2.91
CA THR A 45 -12.67 -6.07 -3.24
C THR A 45 -12.79 -6.25 -4.75
N GLN A 46 -12.89 -7.49 -5.22
CA GLN A 46 -13.07 -7.76 -6.65
C GLN A 46 -14.44 -7.26 -7.14
N GLY A 47 -14.43 -6.57 -8.29
CA GLY A 47 -15.63 -6.00 -8.92
C GLY A 47 -15.97 -4.55 -8.52
N GLY A 48 -15.17 -3.90 -7.67
CA GLY A 48 -15.27 -2.46 -7.38
C GLY A 48 -14.60 -1.55 -8.40
N PHE A 49 -13.93 -2.13 -9.40
CA PHE A 49 -13.11 -1.41 -10.36
C PHE A 49 -13.90 -1.07 -11.62
N GLY A 50 -13.87 0.22 -12.01
CA GLY A 50 -14.43 0.67 -13.29
C GLY A 50 -13.77 -0.07 -14.46
N GLN A 51 -14.44 -0.15 -15.61
CA GLN A 51 -13.98 -0.95 -16.76
C GLN A 51 -12.73 -0.40 -17.49
N ASP A 52 -12.09 0.64 -16.94
CA ASP A 52 -10.95 1.37 -17.53
C ASP A 52 -9.65 1.12 -16.74
N VAL A 53 -9.56 -0.04 -16.10
CA VAL A 53 -8.52 -0.32 -15.11
C VAL A 53 -7.66 -1.50 -15.56
N SER A 54 -6.36 -1.40 -15.30
CA SER A 54 -5.36 -2.40 -15.68
C SER A 54 -5.81 -3.81 -15.30
N PRO A 55 -5.70 -4.81 -16.18
CA PRO A 55 -6.18 -6.18 -15.92
C PRO A 55 -5.42 -6.88 -14.78
N ASP A 56 -4.32 -6.29 -14.30
CA ASP A 56 -3.50 -6.80 -13.20
C ASP A 56 -3.87 -6.10 -11.89
N ASP A 57 -4.51 -6.85 -10.99
CA ASP A 57 -4.93 -6.36 -9.66
C ASP A 57 -3.75 -5.75 -8.88
N THR A 58 -2.52 -6.27 -9.06
CA THR A 58 -1.35 -5.77 -8.35
C THR A 58 -0.93 -4.38 -8.83
N ILE A 59 -1.14 -4.04 -10.11
CA ILE A 59 -0.87 -2.69 -10.63
C ILE A 59 -1.83 -1.69 -9.97
N GLN A 60 -3.11 -2.06 -9.87
CA GLN A 60 -4.13 -1.21 -9.27
C GLN A 60 -3.87 -0.96 -7.79
N VAL A 61 -3.46 -1.99 -7.05
CA VAL A 61 -3.10 -1.86 -5.63
C VAL A 61 -1.97 -0.85 -5.46
N ARG A 62 -0.93 -0.94 -6.28
CA ARG A 62 0.22 -0.01 -6.23
C ARG A 62 -0.20 1.43 -6.49
N GLU A 63 -0.94 1.67 -7.57
CA GLU A 63 -1.38 3.02 -7.95
C GLU A 63 -2.31 3.63 -6.90
N ARG A 64 -3.29 2.86 -6.40
CA ARG A 64 -4.22 3.30 -5.34
C ARG A 64 -3.52 3.54 -4.02
N PHE A 65 -2.55 2.69 -3.69
CA PHE A 65 -1.76 2.89 -2.48
C PHE A 65 -0.91 4.16 -2.56
N LEU A 66 -0.33 4.47 -3.73
CA LEU A 66 0.36 5.74 -3.93
C LEU A 66 -0.58 6.94 -3.74
N GLU A 67 -1.84 6.85 -4.19
CA GLU A 67 -2.83 7.91 -3.91
C GLU A 67 -3.08 8.09 -2.41
N TYR A 68 -3.25 6.98 -1.67
CA TYR A 68 -3.39 7.01 -0.22
C TYR A 68 -2.14 7.60 0.45
N ALA A 69 -0.94 7.15 0.07
CA ALA A 69 0.31 7.63 0.66
C ALA A 69 0.55 9.12 0.38
N CYS A 70 0.22 9.61 -0.82
CA CYS A 70 0.29 11.03 -1.14
C CYS A 70 -0.62 11.88 -0.23
N GLN A 71 -1.82 11.38 0.05
CA GLN A 71 -2.78 12.07 0.93
C GLN A 71 -2.36 12.01 2.40
N GLU A 72 -1.91 10.86 2.88
CA GLU A 72 -1.56 10.64 4.28
C GLU A 72 -0.30 11.40 4.69
N TYR A 73 0.72 11.40 3.83
CA TYR A 73 2.04 11.96 4.14
C TYR A 73 2.30 13.32 3.48
N ASP A 74 1.29 13.90 2.82
CA ASP A 74 1.36 15.19 2.11
C ASP A 74 2.54 15.24 1.12
N VAL A 75 2.67 14.20 0.30
CA VAL A 75 3.69 14.09 -0.76
C VAL A 75 3.05 14.03 -2.14
N ASP A 76 3.78 14.49 -3.16
CA ASP A 76 3.35 14.39 -4.56
C ASP A 76 4.25 13.39 -5.30
N LEU A 77 3.76 12.15 -5.43
CA LEU A 77 4.45 11.06 -6.11
C LEU A 77 3.72 10.66 -7.39
N PRO A 78 4.43 10.41 -8.51
CA PRO A 78 3.84 9.83 -9.70
C PRO A 78 3.15 8.49 -9.38
N ARG A 79 1.93 8.29 -9.89
CA ARG A 79 1.14 7.07 -9.70
C ARG A 79 1.58 6.00 -10.70
N THR A 80 2.83 5.55 -10.56
CA THR A 80 3.41 4.53 -11.44
C THR A 80 3.96 3.38 -10.62
N VAL A 81 4.03 2.20 -11.25
CA VAL A 81 4.63 1.01 -10.63
C VAL A 81 6.09 1.26 -10.24
N GLU A 82 6.84 1.98 -11.08
CA GLU A 82 8.25 2.33 -10.82
C GLU A 82 8.41 3.17 -9.55
N THR A 83 7.55 4.18 -9.37
CA THR A 83 7.54 4.99 -8.15
C THR A 83 7.11 4.18 -6.94
N PHE A 84 6.15 3.26 -7.09
CA PHE A 84 5.79 2.36 -6.01
C PHE A 84 7.00 1.50 -5.59
N ASP A 85 7.64 0.82 -6.54
CA ASP A 85 8.74 -0.11 -6.25
C ASP A 85 10.00 0.59 -5.71
N GLU A 86 10.15 1.90 -5.96
CA GLU A 86 11.20 2.73 -5.37
C GLU A 86 11.02 2.91 -3.86
N TYR A 87 9.76 3.04 -3.39
CA TYR A 87 9.43 3.47 -2.03
C TYR A 87 8.75 2.40 -1.18
N PHE A 88 8.20 1.36 -1.82
CA PHE A 88 7.38 0.35 -1.19
C PHE A 88 7.67 -1.03 -1.80
N GLU A 89 7.21 -2.06 -1.11
CA GLU A 89 7.19 -3.42 -1.58
C GLU A 89 5.79 -4.00 -1.43
N LEU A 90 5.31 -4.69 -2.45
CA LEU A 90 4.03 -5.38 -2.46
C LEU A 90 4.27 -6.89 -2.40
N VAL A 91 3.71 -7.55 -1.40
CA VAL A 91 3.77 -9.00 -1.24
C VAL A 91 2.34 -9.55 -1.21
N GLU A 92 2.06 -10.53 -2.06
CA GLU A 92 0.85 -11.33 -1.93
C GLU A 92 1.09 -12.41 -0.86
N PRO A 93 0.31 -12.45 0.22
CA PRO A 93 0.50 -13.45 1.26
C PRO A 93 0.07 -14.83 0.77
N ASP A 94 0.93 -15.84 0.95
CA ASP A 94 0.61 -17.24 0.61
C ASP A 94 -0.58 -17.79 1.41
N TYR A 95 -0.81 -17.25 2.60
CA TYR A 95 -1.87 -17.66 3.50
C TYR A 95 -2.32 -16.50 4.38
N PHE A 96 -3.63 -16.31 4.48
CA PHE A 96 -4.26 -15.34 5.38
C PHE A 96 -5.21 -16.08 6.32
N VAL A 97 -5.16 -15.75 7.61
CA VAL A 97 -6.06 -16.31 8.63
C VAL A 97 -6.80 -15.15 9.26
N ASP A 98 -8.11 -15.07 9.00
CA ASP A 98 -9.00 -14.25 9.80
C ASP A 98 -9.40 -15.05 11.05
N LEU A 99 -9.08 -14.52 12.24
CA LEU A 99 -9.38 -15.18 13.52
C LEU A 99 -10.76 -14.80 14.06
N ASP A 100 -11.38 -13.75 13.51
CA ASP A 100 -12.66 -13.21 13.94
C ASP A 100 -13.79 -13.49 12.93
N GLU A 101 -13.46 -13.96 11.72
CA GLU A 101 -14.47 -14.49 10.79
C GLU A 101 -15.07 -15.79 11.38
N GLU A 102 -16.35 -15.71 11.77
CA GLU A 102 -17.10 -16.87 12.29
C GLU A 102 -17.03 -18.03 11.28
N LEU A 103 -16.42 -19.15 11.70
CA LEU A 103 -16.37 -20.43 10.96
C LEU A 103 -17.76 -20.96 10.58
#